data_AF-A0A949IQM0-F1
#
_entry.id   AF-A0A949IQM0-F1
#
_cell.length_a   1.000
_cell.length_b   1.000
_cell.length_c   1.000
_cell.angle_alpha   90.00
_cell.angle_beta   90.00
_cell.angle_gamma   90.00
#
_symmetry.space_group_name_H-M   'P 1'
#
loop_
_entity.id
_entity.type
_entity.pdbx_description
1 polymer ?
#
loop_
_entity_poly.entity_id
_entity_poly.type
_entity_poly.pdbx_seq_one_letter_code
_entity_poly.pdbx_strand_id
1 'polypeptide(L)'
;HQMLAAVVNSYKLFPAGVFPDAGSVSDVVTRATSLAFRVGVQITLPFIVVGTLLQLGLGILSRLMPQLQIFFIALPVQIFLSLLLLTMTMSAGVLYWLDSYGNVLSSSLIPQ
;
A
#
# COMPACT_ATOMS: atom_id res chain seq x y z
N HIS A 1 19.29 -3.49 13.72
CA HIS A 1 20.23 -4.56 13.32
C HIS A 1 19.59 -5.65 12.43
N GLN A 2 18.25 -5.70 12.27
CA GLN A 2 17.57 -6.72 11.45
C GLN A 2 17.95 -6.68 9.95
N MET A 3 18.20 -5.50 9.37
CA MET A 3 18.64 -5.37 7.96
C MET A 3 19.98 -6.08 7.70
N LEU A 4 20.97 -5.92 8.59
CA LEU A 4 22.27 -6.58 8.45
C LEU A 4 22.15 -8.10 8.52
N ALA A 5 21.31 -8.62 9.43
CA ALA A 5 21.03 -10.04 9.54
C ALA A 5 20.31 -10.59 8.28
N ALA A 6 19.39 -9.82 7.69
CA ALA A 6 18.72 -10.18 6.45
C ALA A 6 19.70 -10.27 5.26
N VAL A 7 20.65 -9.34 5.16
CA VAL A 7 21.73 -9.39 4.15
C VAL A 7 22.58 -10.65 4.31
N VAL A 8 22.93 -11.02 5.55
CA VAL A 8 23.72 -12.23 5.81
C VAL A 8 22.94 -13.51 5.46
N ASN A 9 21.64 -13.59 5.77
CA ASN A 9 20.82 -14.75 5.42
C ASN A 9 20.47 -14.84 3.92
N SER A 10 20.44 -13.72 3.18
CA SER A 10 20.30 -13.72 1.72
C SER A 10 21.34 -14.63 1.04
N TYR A 11 22.57 -14.65 1.56
CA TYR A 11 23.64 -15.53 1.07
C TYR A 11 23.44 -17.02 1.35
N LYS A 12 22.49 -17.41 2.23
CA LYS A 12 22.08 -18.81 2.38
C LYS A 12 21.05 -19.21 1.33
N LEU A 13 20.20 -18.28 0.90
CA LEU A 13 19.17 -18.52 -0.11
C LEU A 13 19.76 -18.52 -1.53
N PHE A 14 20.73 -17.64 -1.78
CA PHE A 14 21.48 -17.56 -3.04
C PHE A 14 22.98 -17.69 -2.75
N PRO A 15 23.51 -18.93 -2.65
CA PRO A 15 24.93 -19.13 -2.41
C PRO A 15 25.78 -18.58 -3.55
N ALA A 16 26.84 -17.85 -3.20
CA ALA A 16 27.76 -17.28 -4.17
C ALA A 16 28.43 -18.39 -5.00
N GLY A 17 28.30 -18.32 -6.33
CA GLY A 17 28.93 -19.27 -7.27
C GLY A 17 28.00 -20.34 -7.86
N VAL A 18 26.73 -20.38 -7.46
CA VAL A 18 25.71 -21.24 -8.09
C VAL A 18 24.68 -20.35 -8.79
N PHE A 19 24.38 -20.63 -10.07
CA PHE A 19 23.30 -19.92 -10.76
C PHE A 19 21.97 -20.25 -10.09
N PRO A 20 21.20 -19.25 -9.65
CA PRO A 20 19.86 -19.48 -9.12
C PRO A 20 18.97 -20.13 -10.18
N ASP A 21 18.14 -21.08 -9.77
CA ASP A 21 17.09 -21.60 -10.64
C ASP A 21 16.10 -20.48 -11.00
N ALA A 22 15.75 -20.36 -12.28
CA ALA A 22 14.86 -19.32 -12.77
C ALA A 22 13.49 -19.38 -12.07
N GLY A 23 13.01 -20.57 -11.69
CA GLY A 23 11.80 -20.76 -10.90
C GLY A 23 11.89 -20.12 -9.52
N SER A 24 12.99 -20.38 -8.80
CA SER A 24 13.23 -19.81 -7.46
C SER A 24 13.27 -18.28 -7.45
N VAL A 25 13.85 -17.66 -8.49
CA VAL A 25 13.90 -16.20 -8.62
C VAL A 25 12.52 -15.63 -8.92
N SER A 26 11.77 -16.27 -9.84
CA SER A 26 10.40 -15.89 -10.18
C SER A 26 9.47 -15.92 -8.97
N ASP A 27 9.58 -16.95 -8.13
CA ASP A 27 8.75 -17.10 -6.93
C ASP A 27 9.04 -16.01 -5.89
N VAL A 28 10.31 -15.69 -5.65
CA VAL A 28 10.71 -14.61 -4.73
C VAL A 28 10.18 -13.26 -5.22
N VAL A 29 10.33 -12.97 -6.52
CA VAL A 29 9.85 -11.71 -7.12
C VAL A 29 8.32 -11.60 -7.06
N THR A 30 7.62 -12.68 -7.42
CA THR A 30 6.15 -12.72 -7.39
C THR A 30 5.62 -12.54 -5.98
N ARG A 31 6.21 -13.23 -5.01
CA ARG A 31 5.82 -13.14 -3.59
C ARG A 31 6.08 -11.74 -3.03
N ALA A 32 7.23 -11.14 -3.32
CA ALA A 32 7.56 -9.80 -2.89
C ALA A 32 6.60 -8.75 -3.49
N THR A 33 6.32 -8.86 -4.79
CA THR A 33 5.40 -7.95 -5.49
C THR A 33 3.98 -8.09 -4.98
N SER A 34 3.49 -9.33 -4.78
CA SER A 34 2.17 -9.60 -4.23
C SER A 34 2.00 -9.00 -2.84
N LEU A 35 3.00 -9.15 -1.98
CA LEU A 35 2.99 -8.59 -0.63
C LEU A 35 3.02 -7.06 -0.65
N ALA A 36 3.89 -6.45 -1.46
CA ALA A 36 3.96 -5.00 -1.61
C ALA A 36 2.63 -4.41 -2.14
N PHE A 37 2.02 -5.06 -3.13
CA PHE A 37 0.73 -4.66 -3.68
C PHE A 37 -0.38 -4.76 -2.63
N ARG A 38 -0.44 -5.86 -1.88
CA ARG A 38 -1.45 -6.06 -0.83
C ARG A 38 -1.35 -4.99 0.25
N VAL A 39 -0.14 -4.71 0.75
CA VAL A 39 0.10 -3.68 1.76
C VAL A 39 -0.25 -2.29 1.23
N GLY A 40 0.19 -1.96 0.00
CA GLY A 40 -0.11 -0.68 -0.63
C GLY A 40 -1.62 -0.46 -0.82
N VAL A 41 -2.34 -1.49 -1.30
CA VAL A 41 -3.80 -1.44 -1.43
C VAL A 41 -4.45 -1.23 -0.07
N GLN A 42 -4.05 -1.98 0.96
CA GLN A 42 -4.62 -1.88 2.31
C GLN A 42 -4.45 -0.49 2.93
N ILE A 43 -3.29 0.15 2.75
CA ILE A 43 -3.05 1.52 3.22
C ILE A 43 -3.92 2.53 2.46
N THR A 44 -4.19 2.27 1.18
CA THR A 44 -4.99 3.16 0.31
C THR A 44 -6.50 2.92 0.44
N LEU A 45 -6.95 1.76 0.98
CA LEU A 45 -8.37 1.40 1.14
C LEU A 45 -9.26 2.53 1.71
N PRO A 46 -8.92 3.20 2.82
CA PRO A 46 -9.77 4.26 3.37
C PRO A 46 -9.98 5.43 2.39
N PHE A 47 -8.96 5.78 1.60
CA PHE A 47 -9.07 6.81 0.58
C PHE A 47 -9.94 6.37 -0.60
N ILE A 48 -9.83 5.10 -1.01
CA ILE A 48 -10.66 4.55 -2.09
C ILE A 48 -12.12 4.57 -1.66
N VAL A 49 -12.45 4.05 -0.48
CA VAL A 49 -13.84 3.97 0.01
C VAL A 49 -14.46 5.36 0.11
N VAL A 50 -13.80 6.29 0.81
CA VAL A 50 -14.35 7.64 1.00
C VAL A 50 -14.34 8.44 -0.30
N GLY A 51 -13.30 8.32 -1.11
CA GLY A 51 -13.21 8.97 -2.42
C GLY A 51 -14.33 8.51 -3.36
N THR A 52 -14.58 7.21 -3.44
CA THR A 52 -15.70 6.67 -4.24
C THR A 52 -17.04 7.15 -3.70
N LEU A 53 -17.27 7.12 -2.39
CA LEU A 53 -18.52 7.62 -1.78
C LEU A 53 -18.73 9.11 -2.06
N LEU A 54 -17.67 9.92 -1.97
CA LEU A 54 -17.72 11.33 -2.31
C LEU A 54 -18.11 11.55 -3.77
N GLN A 55 -17.48 10.82 -4.70
CA GLN A 55 -17.80 10.95 -6.13
C GLN A 55 -19.22 10.50 -6.45
N LEU A 56 -19.73 9.46 -5.76
CA LEU A 56 -21.12 9.06 -5.88
C LEU A 56 -22.07 10.14 -5.36
N GLY A 57 -21.78 10.73 -4.19
CA GLY A 57 -22.56 11.82 -3.61
C GLY A 57 -22.60 13.07 -4.51
N LEU A 58 -21.44 13.49 -5.02
CA LEU A 58 -21.32 14.60 -5.97
C LEU A 58 -22.01 14.29 -7.30
N GLY A 59 -21.92 13.05 -7.78
CA GLY A 59 -22.64 12.59 -8.97
C GLY A 59 -24.16 12.66 -8.81
N ILE A 60 -24.70 12.29 -7.65
CA ILE A 60 -26.13 12.45 -7.35
C ILE A 60 -26.49 13.94 -7.28
N LEU A 61 -25.69 14.75 -6.58
CA LEU A 61 -25.91 16.19 -6.46
C LEU A 61 -25.93 16.88 -7.84
N SER A 62 -25.10 16.42 -8.77
CA SER A 62 -25.06 16.95 -10.14
C SER A 62 -26.38 16.81 -10.90
N ARG A 63 -27.16 15.76 -10.59
CA ARG A 63 -28.47 15.53 -11.20
C ARG A 63 -29.57 16.38 -10.56
N LEU A 64 -29.42 16.72 -9.27
CA LEU A 64 -30.40 17.51 -8.52
C LEU A 64 -30.31 19.01 -8.79
N MET A 65 -29.09 19.53 -8.96
CA MET A 65 -28.84 20.95 -9.23
C MET A 65 -28.02 21.15 -10.51
N PRO A 66 -28.57 20.82 -11.69
CA PRO A 66 -27.83 20.82 -12.97
C PRO A 66 -27.43 22.23 -13.44
N GLN A 67 -28.08 23.29 -12.94
CA GLN A 67 -27.72 24.68 -13.23
C GLN A 67 -26.49 25.17 -12.44
N LEU A 68 -26.11 24.49 -11.35
CA LEU A 68 -24.91 24.82 -10.58
C LEU A 68 -23.70 24.08 -11.15
N GLN A 69 -22.59 24.79 -11.40
CA GLN A 69 -21.35 24.16 -11.80
C GLN A 69 -20.73 23.40 -10.61
N ILE A 70 -21.04 22.09 -10.50
CA ILE A 70 -20.63 21.21 -9.40
C ILE A 70 -19.12 21.24 -9.15
N PHE A 71 -18.30 21.46 -10.18
CA PHE A 71 -16.84 21.58 -10.06
C PHE A 71 -16.40 22.58 -9.00
N PHE A 72 -17.14 23.68 -8.80
CA PHE A 72 -16.78 24.72 -7.84
C PHE A 72 -16.92 24.25 -6.38
N ILE A 73 -17.76 23.25 -6.12
CA ILE A 73 -18.00 22.67 -4.80
C ILE A 73 -17.21 21.36 -4.64
N ALA A 74 -17.16 20.56 -5.70
CA ALA A 74 -16.48 19.26 -5.70
C ALA A 74 -14.99 19.39 -5.36
N LEU A 75 -14.27 20.30 -6.02
CA LEU A 75 -12.82 20.39 -5.83
C LEU A 75 -12.43 20.82 -4.40
N PRO A 76 -13.00 21.90 -3.82
CA PRO A 76 -12.67 22.27 -2.44
C PRO A 76 -13.03 21.18 -1.43
N VAL A 77 -14.21 20.58 -1.55
CA VAL A 77 -14.67 19.54 -0.62
C VAL A 77 -13.80 18.29 -0.73
N GLN A 78 -13.48 17.86 -1.96
CA GLN A 78 -12.65 16.69 -2.20
C GLN A 78 -11.25 16.85 -1.60
N ILE A 79 -10.61 18.01 -1.81
CA ILE A 79 -9.27 18.30 -1.27
C ILE A 79 -9.33 18.34 0.26
N PHE A 80 -10.29 19.07 0.84
CA PHE A 80 -10.42 19.21 2.29
C PHE A 80 -10.65 17.87 2.97
N LEU A 81 -11.59 17.07 2.45
CA LEU A 81 -11.88 15.75 3.01
C LEU A 81 -10.69 14.80 2.89
N SER A 82 -10.00 14.80 1.75
CA SER A 82 -8.83 13.93 1.54
C SER A 82 -7.67 14.30 2.46
N LEU A 83 -7.46 15.60 2.72
CA LEU A 83 -6.45 16.07 3.68
C LEU A 83 -6.79 15.68 5.12
N LEU A 84 -8.07 15.79 5.52
CA LEU A 84 -8.53 15.35 6.83
C LEU A 84 -8.36 13.84 7.00
N LEU A 85 -8.70 13.07 5.97
CA LEU A 85 -8.48 11.63 5.94
C LEU A 85 -7.00 11.26 6.06
N LEU A 86 -6.15 12.02 5.37
CA LEU A 86 -4.70 11.84 5.43
C LEU A 86 -4.21 12.04 6.86
N THR A 87 -4.55 13.14 7.53
CA THR A 87 -4.06 13.40 8.89
C THR A 87 -4.51 12.33 9.88
N MET A 88 -5.74 11.82 9.74
CA MET A 88 -6.25 10.73 10.59
C MET A 88 -5.57 9.39 10.30
N THR A 89 -5.33 9.06 9.02
CA THR A 89 -4.87 7.74 8.61
C THR A 89 -3.35 7.63 8.55
N MET A 90 -2.62 8.75 8.45
CA MET A 90 -1.17 8.79 8.27
C MET A 90 -0.44 7.95 9.32
N SER A 91 -0.80 8.14 10.60
CA SER A 91 -0.19 7.39 11.71
C SER A 91 -0.42 5.89 11.58
N ALA A 92 -1.68 5.48 11.35
CA ALA A 92 -2.03 4.08 11.18
C ALA A 92 -1.36 3.44 9.96
N GLY A 93 -1.27 4.16 8.84
CA GLY A 93 -0.64 3.70 7.61
C GLY A 93 0.85 3.43 7.77
N VAL A 94 1.57 4.34 8.46
CA VAL A 94 3.01 4.15 8.74
C VAL A 94 3.24 2.99 9.71
N LEU A 95 2.42 2.86 10.76
CA LEU A 95 2.53 1.74 11.70
C LEU A 95 2.27 0.40 11.02
N TYR A 96 1.26 0.33 10.15
CA TYR A 96 0.95 -0.87 9.39
C TYR A 96 2.08 -1.25 8.42
N TRP A 97 2.69 -0.26 7.78
CA TRP A 97 3.85 -0.48 6.91
C TRP A 97 5.06 -0.99 7.70
N LEU A 98 5.35 -0.41 8.87
CA LEU A 98 6.45 -0.84 9.73
C LEU A 98 6.28 -2.29 10.21
N ASP A 99 5.07 -2.66 10.63
CA ASP A 99 4.74 -4.04 11.02
C ASP A 99 4.93 -5.01 9.85
N SER A 100 4.36 -4.68 8.69
CA SER A 100 4.50 -5.48 7.46
C SER A 100 5.96 -5.65 7.05
N TYR A 101 6.76 -4.59 7.16
CA TYR A 101 8.18 -4.62 6.87
C TYR A 101 8.97 -5.52 7.84
N GLY A 102 8.68 -5.42 9.15
CA GLY A 102 9.27 -6.29 10.17
C GLY A 102 8.91 -7.77 9.98
N ASN A 103 7.68 -8.06 9.56
CA ASN A 103 7.21 -9.41 9.24
C ASN A 103 7.95 -10.02 8.04
N VAL A 104 8.23 -9.22 7.00
CA VAL A 104 9.04 -9.67 5.85
C VAL A 104 10.46 -10.02 6.28
N LEU A 105 11.10 -9.16 7.08
CA LEU A 105 12.45 -9.40 7.57
C LEU A 105 12.51 -10.63 8.49
N SER A 106 11.58 -10.79 9.44
CA SER A 106 11.56 -11.94 10.35
C SER A 106 11.26 -13.26 9.64
N SER A 107 10.35 -13.27 8.65
CA SER A 107 10.05 -14.47 7.85
C SER A 107 11.22 -14.95 6.98
N SER A 108 12.16 -14.06 6.64
CA SER A 108 13.40 -14.40 5.91
C SER A 108 14.57 -14.75 6.84
N LEU A 109 14.40 -14.59 8.17
CA LEU A 109 15.42 -14.84 9.20
C LEU A 109 15.31 -16.24 9.85
N ILE A 110 14.23 -17.00 9.63
CA ILE A 110 14.01 -18.33 10.22
C ILE A 110 13.84 -19.35 9.08
N PRO A 111 14.83 -20.23 8.84
CA PRO A 111 14.58 -21.43 8.07
C PRO A 111 13.62 -22.32 8.87
N GLN A 112 12.56 -22.81 8.22
CA GLN A 112 12.05 -24.14 8.50
C GLN A 112 12.96 -25.12 7.75
#